data_AF-A0ABD6ENR2-F1
#
_entry.id   AF-A0ABD6ENR2-F1
#
_cell.length_a   1.000
_cell.length_b   1.000
_cell.length_c   1.000
_cell.angle_alpha   90.00
_cell.angle_beta   90.00
_cell.angle_gamma   90.00
#
_symmetry.space_group_name_H-M   'P 1'
#
loop_
_entity.id
_entity.type
_entity.pdbx_description
1 polymer ?
#
loop_
_entity_poly.entity_id
_entity_poly.type
_entity_poly.pdbx_seq_one_letter_code
_entity_poly.pdbx_strand_id
1 'polypeptide(L)'
;MTELLLDPAIRTWVFLPVVLITFLVGILRHYIALIFTSKKRLEQQQVQDSQYLIRSRLLRENGRFLPKSSFLMRKNYLLNEESGYIAKAMERPSQMQNPMADPSMMTDMLKGNLLNVLPMIIIGGWINWTFSGFVTTRVPFPLTLRFKPMLQRGIELASLDAAWVSSASWYFLNVFGLRSIYALVLGEENAADQSKAMEDQVSGAALAVPQDPKQAFKAEWEALQMTNHHFVLAKSSSGFVNLQISSFYFTDAFLTTYKEKLHKNI
;
A
#
# COMPACT_ATOMS: atom_id res chain seq x y z
N MET A 1 26.32 1.71 34.59
CA MET A 1 25.84 0.55 33.80
C MET A 1 25.63 -0.60 34.76
N THR A 2 24.43 -0.75 35.30
CA THR A 2 24.10 -1.87 36.18
C THR A 2 23.74 -3.05 35.28
N GLU A 3 24.64 -4.03 35.18
CA GLU A 3 24.30 -5.32 34.60
C GLU A 3 23.39 -6.04 35.60
N LEU A 4 22.10 -6.05 35.29
CA LEU A 4 21.14 -6.84 36.04
C LEU A 4 21.32 -8.29 35.61
N LEU A 5 21.63 -9.17 36.57
CA LEU A 5 21.66 -10.60 36.33
C LEU A 5 20.21 -11.10 36.37
N LEU A 6 19.68 -11.51 35.21
CA LEU A 6 18.36 -12.12 35.13
C LEU A 6 18.45 -13.63 35.29
N ASP A 7 17.42 -14.20 35.91
CA ASP A 7 17.25 -15.63 36.00
C ASP A 7 17.15 -16.25 34.59
N PRO A 8 18.03 -17.22 34.24
CA PRO A 8 17.96 -17.96 32.99
C PRO A 8 16.61 -18.64 32.74
N ALA A 9 15.82 -18.92 33.77
CA ALA A 9 14.48 -19.47 33.63
C ALA A 9 13.53 -18.53 32.86
N ILE A 10 13.65 -17.20 33.04
CA ILE A 10 12.81 -16.19 32.36
C ILE A 10 12.95 -16.30 30.84
N ARG A 11 14.16 -16.61 30.35
CA ARG A 11 14.43 -16.80 28.92
C ARG A 11 13.66 -17.98 28.34
N THR A 12 13.56 -19.08 29.08
CA THR A 12 12.94 -20.32 28.57
C THR A 12 11.42 -20.31 28.75
N TRP A 13 10.93 -19.72 29.85
CA TRP A 13 9.52 -19.75 30.23
C TRP A 13 8.71 -18.54 29.78
N VAL A 14 9.36 -17.41 29.47
CA VAL A 14 8.66 -16.18 29.09
C VAL A 14 9.10 -15.71 27.72
N PHE A 15 10.41 -15.55 27.50
CA PHE A 15 10.91 -14.97 26.25
C PHE A 15 10.54 -15.81 25.02
N LEU A 16 10.89 -17.11 25.03
CA LEU A 16 10.63 -18.01 23.89
C LEU A 16 9.13 -18.30 23.68
N PRO A 17 8.34 -18.57 24.74
CA PRO A 17 6.90 -18.76 24.58
C PRO A 17 6.17 -17.54 24.05
N VAL A 18 6.54 -16.32 24.44
CA VAL A 18 5.92 -15.09 23.89
C VAL A 18 6.17 -14.98 22.39
N VAL A 19 7.39 -15.26 21.91
CA VAL A 19 7.69 -15.29 20.47
C VAL A 19 6.84 -16.33 19.75
N LEU A 20 6.79 -17.55 20.27
CA LEU A 20 6.00 -18.64 19.68
C LEU A 20 4.50 -18.29 19.60
N ILE A 21 3.93 -17.77 20.70
CA ILE A 21 2.52 -17.36 20.74
C ILE A 21 2.27 -16.24 19.73
N THR A 22 3.12 -15.21 19.69
CA THR A 22 2.96 -14.12 18.72
C THR A 22 2.96 -14.62 17.28
N PHE A 23 3.86 -15.56 16.96
CA PHE A 23 3.99 -16.17 15.65
C PHE A 23 2.76 -16.98 15.24
N LEU A 24 2.32 -17.89 16.12
CA LEU A 24 1.15 -18.75 15.87
C LEU A 24 -0.14 -17.95 15.75
N VAL A 25 -0.34 -16.95 16.61
CA VAL A 25 -1.51 -16.06 16.52
C VAL A 25 -1.46 -15.27 15.23
N GLY A 26 -0.29 -14.78 14.80
CA GLY A 26 -0.13 -14.09 13.51
C GLY A 26 -0.63 -14.93 12.33
N ILE A 27 -0.24 -16.20 12.29
CA ILE A 27 -0.69 -17.17 11.27
C ILE A 27 -2.20 -17.44 11.38
N LEU A 28 -2.69 -17.72 12.59
CA LEU A 28 -4.11 -18.02 12.82
C LEU A 28 -5.00 -16.82 12.42
N ARG A 29 -4.56 -15.60 12.74
CA ARG A 29 -5.22 -14.36 12.33
C ARG A 29 -5.29 -14.26 10.80
N HIS A 30 -4.21 -14.55 10.09
CA HIS A 30 -4.20 -14.53 8.62
C HIS A 30 -5.27 -15.46 8.05
N TYR A 31 -5.36 -16.70 8.53
CA TYR A 31 -6.39 -17.64 8.08
C TYR A 31 -7.81 -17.22 8.46
N ILE A 32 -8.03 -16.68 9.67
CA ILE A 32 -9.33 -16.12 10.06
C ILE A 32 -9.71 -14.97 9.14
N ALA A 33 -8.78 -14.06 8.83
CA ALA A 33 -9.03 -12.94 7.93
C ALA A 33 -9.43 -13.42 6.52
N LEU A 34 -8.80 -14.47 6.00
CA LEU A 34 -9.19 -15.08 4.73
C LEU A 34 -10.62 -15.63 4.77
N ILE A 35 -11.02 -16.28 5.86
CA ILE A 35 -12.37 -16.83 6.03
C ILE A 35 -13.42 -15.71 6.15
N PHE A 36 -13.09 -14.62 6.85
CA PHE A 36 -14.00 -13.48 7.04
C PHE A 36 -14.03 -12.50 5.88
N THR A 37 -13.07 -12.57 4.94
CA THR A 37 -13.06 -11.73 3.74
C THR A 37 -14.15 -12.20 2.77
N SER A 38 -15.38 -11.74 3.01
CA SER A 38 -16.48 -11.91 2.06
C SER A 38 -16.31 -10.93 0.91
N LYS A 39 -16.34 -11.44 -0.33
CA LYS A 39 -16.46 -10.59 -1.53
C LYS A 39 -17.84 -9.96 -1.52
N LYS A 40 -17.97 -8.74 -0.99
CA LYS A 40 -19.18 -7.95 -1.14
C LYS A 40 -19.53 -7.87 -2.63
N ARG A 41 -20.77 -8.21 -2.97
CA ARG A 41 -21.29 -7.98 -4.32
C ARG A 41 -21.40 -6.48 -4.51
N LEU A 42 -20.42 -5.89 -5.19
CA LEU A 42 -20.50 -4.51 -5.63
C LEU A 42 -21.70 -4.36 -6.55
N GLU A 43 -22.42 -3.25 -6.42
CA GLU A 43 -23.50 -2.93 -7.33
C GLU A 43 -22.94 -2.81 -8.76
N GLN A 44 -23.61 -3.44 -9.72
CA GLN A 44 -23.13 -3.48 -11.10
C GLN A 44 -22.94 -2.07 -11.67
N GLN A 45 -23.75 -1.11 -11.23
CA GLN A 45 -23.65 0.28 -11.61
C GLN A 45 -22.37 0.95 -11.08
N GLN A 46 -22.01 0.72 -9.81
CA GLN A 46 -20.79 1.25 -9.22
C GLN A 46 -19.53 0.72 -9.93
N VAL A 47 -19.54 -0.56 -10.31
CA VAL A 47 -18.43 -1.16 -11.07
C VAL A 47 -18.34 -0.55 -12.47
N GLN A 48 -19.47 -0.33 -13.15
CA GLN A 48 -19.47 0.35 -14.44
C GLN A 48 -18.90 1.77 -14.32
N ASP A 49 -19.39 2.56 -13.36
CA ASP A 49 -18.95 3.93 -13.13
C ASP A 49 -17.43 4.00 -12.88
N SER A 50 -16.88 3.11 -12.05
CA SER A 50 -15.44 2.99 -11.82
C SER A 50 -14.66 2.68 -13.11
N GLN A 51 -15.14 1.74 -13.93
CA GLN A 51 -14.48 1.37 -15.18
C GLN A 51 -14.51 2.51 -16.22
N TYR A 52 -15.59 3.28 -16.28
CA TYR A 52 -15.66 4.45 -17.16
C TYR A 52 -14.69 5.56 -16.73
N LEU A 53 -14.51 5.78 -15.42
CA LEU A 53 -13.49 6.71 -14.90
C LEU A 53 -12.06 6.24 -15.25
N ILE A 54 -11.75 4.96 -15.03
CA ILE A 54 -10.44 4.39 -15.39
C ILE A 54 -10.20 4.53 -16.90
N ARG A 55 -11.21 4.24 -17.72
CA ARG A 55 -11.14 4.39 -19.18
C ARG A 55 -10.90 5.84 -19.60
N SER A 56 -11.53 6.81 -18.94
CA SER A 56 -11.28 8.24 -19.16
C SER A 56 -9.83 8.61 -18.86
N ARG A 57 -9.31 8.18 -17.71
CA ARG A 57 -7.92 8.40 -17.31
C ARG A 57 -6.94 7.80 -18.31
N LEU A 58 -7.17 6.56 -18.75
CA LEU A 58 -6.35 5.91 -19.77
C LEU A 58 -6.40 6.65 -21.10
N LEU A 59 -7.55 7.17 -21.51
CA LEU A 59 -7.66 7.99 -22.71
C LEU A 59 -6.85 9.29 -22.58
N ARG A 60 -6.84 9.92 -21.41
CA ARG A 60 -6.07 11.14 -21.14
C ARG A 60 -4.56 10.89 -21.14
N GLU A 61 -4.10 9.83 -20.47
CA GLU A 61 -2.67 9.52 -20.32
C GLU A 61 -2.08 8.87 -21.59
N ASN A 62 -2.82 7.93 -22.19
CA ASN A 62 -2.33 7.09 -23.30
C ASN A 62 -2.97 7.43 -24.65
N GLY A 63 -3.83 8.46 -24.73
CA GLY A 63 -4.48 8.89 -25.96
C GLY A 63 -3.53 9.35 -27.08
N ARG A 64 -2.26 9.60 -26.75
CA ARG A 64 -1.18 10.00 -27.67
C ARG A 64 -0.82 8.98 -28.77
N PHE A 65 -1.21 7.71 -28.59
CA PHE A 65 -0.96 6.64 -29.56
C PHE A 65 -2.09 6.47 -30.58
N LEU A 66 -3.25 7.07 -30.34
CA LEU A 66 -4.41 6.97 -31.23
C LEU A 66 -4.34 8.03 -32.33
N PRO A 67 -4.89 7.77 -33.53
CA PRO A 67 -5.10 8.83 -34.52
C PRO A 67 -5.99 9.95 -33.95
N LYS A 68 -5.76 11.19 -34.40
CA LYS A 68 -6.50 12.37 -33.94
C LYS A 68 -8.02 12.21 -34.07
N SER A 69 -8.48 11.65 -35.18
CA SER A 69 -9.91 11.38 -35.40
C SER A 69 -10.49 10.42 -34.37
N SER A 70 -9.80 9.32 -34.09
CA SER A 70 -10.23 8.31 -33.10
C SER A 70 -10.21 8.85 -31.67
N PHE A 71 -9.22 9.68 -31.32
CA PHE A 71 -9.17 10.33 -30.01
C PHE A 71 -10.34 11.30 -29.83
N LEU A 72 -10.59 12.17 -30.81
CA LEU A 72 -11.69 13.13 -30.76
C LEU A 72 -13.06 12.44 -30.71
N MET A 73 -13.25 11.35 -31.46
CA MET A 73 -14.50 10.58 -31.42
C MET A 73 -14.75 10.00 -30.01
N ARG A 74 -13.72 9.46 -29.35
CA ARG A 74 -13.84 8.91 -27.98
C ARG A 74 -14.01 10.00 -26.92
N LYS A 75 -13.31 11.13 -27.08
CA LYS A 75 -13.47 12.32 -26.23
C LYS A 75 -14.90 12.86 -26.33
N ASN A 76 -15.43 13.01 -27.55
CA ASN A 76 -16.80 13.46 -27.78
C ASN A 76 -17.82 12.45 -27.24
N TYR A 77 -17.61 11.14 -27.42
CA TYR A 77 -18.50 10.12 -26.86
C TYR A 77 -18.60 10.19 -25.33
N LEU A 78 -17.51 10.53 -24.63
CA LEU A 78 -17.52 10.62 -23.17
C LEU A 78 -18.07 11.97 -22.67
N LEU A 79 -17.77 13.07 -23.38
CA LEU A 79 -18.09 14.44 -22.98
C LEU A 79 -19.44 14.96 -23.48
N ASN A 80 -20.06 14.33 -24.48
CA ASN A 80 -21.30 14.82 -25.07
C ASN A 80 -22.36 15.06 -23.99
N GLU A 81 -22.95 16.25 -23.98
CA GLU A 81 -23.91 16.67 -22.94
C GLU A 81 -25.18 15.81 -22.97
N GLU A 82 -25.66 15.40 -24.16
CA GLU A 82 -26.91 14.63 -24.29
C GLU A 82 -26.74 13.09 -24.25
N SER A 83 -25.56 12.58 -24.62
CA SER A 83 -25.33 11.13 -24.77
C SER A 83 -24.11 10.60 -24.02
N GLY A 84 -23.25 11.49 -23.52
CA GLY A 84 -22.00 11.13 -22.87
C GLY A 84 -22.23 10.49 -21.52
N TYR A 85 -21.55 9.36 -21.30
CA TYR A 85 -21.68 8.61 -20.04
C TYR A 85 -21.24 9.45 -18.85
N ILE A 86 -20.17 10.24 -18.97
CA ILE A 86 -19.64 11.08 -17.90
C ILE A 86 -20.58 12.26 -17.62
N ALA A 87 -21.10 12.91 -18.67
CA ALA A 87 -22.07 14.00 -18.54
C ALA A 87 -23.32 13.55 -17.77
N LYS A 88 -23.93 12.42 -18.18
CA LYS A 88 -25.07 11.83 -17.48
C LYS A 88 -24.74 11.36 -16.07
N ALA A 89 -23.53 10.86 -15.85
CA ALA A 89 -23.10 10.41 -14.53
C ALA A 89 -22.90 11.57 -13.53
N MET A 90 -22.61 12.79 -13.99
CA MET A 90 -22.57 14.00 -13.14
C MET A 90 -23.96 14.43 -12.64
N GLU A 91 -25.01 14.18 -13.41
CA GLU A 91 -26.39 14.57 -13.06
C GLU A 91 -27.05 13.58 -12.11
N ARG A 92 -26.52 12.36 -12.00
CA ARG A 92 -27.06 11.35 -11.09
C ARG A 92 -27.00 11.85 -9.64
N PRO A 93 -28.06 11.64 -8.84
CA PRO A 93 -27.99 11.90 -7.43
C PRO A 93 -26.87 11.06 -6.82
N SER A 94 -25.94 11.71 -6.14
CA SER A 94 -24.91 11.03 -5.36
C SER A 94 -25.62 10.18 -4.32
N GLN A 95 -25.64 8.85 -4.49
CA GLN A 95 -26.07 7.92 -3.44
C GLN A 95 -25.20 8.03 -2.18
N MET A 96 -24.08 8.77 -2.25
CA MET A 96 -23.18 9.05 -1.13
C MET A 96 -23.32 10.48 -0.60
N GLN A 97 -24.53 11.02 -0.50
CA GLN A 97 -24.71 12.27 0.22
C GLN A 97 -24.47 12.02 1.73
N ASN A 98 -23.24 12.34 2.15
CA ASN A 98 -22.64 12.28 3.48
C ASN A 98 -22.14 10.90 3.95
N PRO A 99 -20.81 10.72 4.09
CA PRO A 99 -20.18 9.63 4.85
C PRO A 99 -20.66 9.51 6.31
N MET A 100 -21.37 10.53 6.80
CA MET A 100 -21.96 10.61 8.14
C MET A 100 -23.43 10.17 8.18
N ALA A 101 -24.10 10.05 7.02
CA ALA A 101 -25.49 9.64 6.90
C ALA A 101 -25.68 8.15 6.63
N ASP A 102 -24.61 7.45 6.19
CA ASP A 102 -24.65 6.00 6.02
C ASP A 102 -23.69 5.30 6.99
N PRO A 103 -24.16 5.01 8.24
CA PRO A 103 -23.38 4.31 9.26
C PRO A 103 -22.80 2.99 8.78
N SER A 104 -23.33 2.36 7.72
CA SER A 104 -22.92 1.04 7.25
C SER A 104 -21.50 1.03 6.65
N MET A 105 -21.17 1.98 5.78
CA MET A 105 -19.88 2.04 5.08
C MET A 105 -18.72 2.42 6.02
N MET A 106 -18.94 3.39 6.91
CA MET A 106 -17.96 3.75 7.94
C MET A 106 -17.78 2.60 8.93
N THR A 107 -18.88 1.93 9.31
CA THR A 107 -18.82 0.76 10.18
C THR A 107 -18.03 -0.38 9.55
N ASP A 108 -18.09 -0.57 8.24
CA ASP A 108 -17.35 -1.66 7.59
C ASP A 108 -15.84 -1.38 7.48
N MET A 109 -15.44 -0.13 7.28
CA MET A 109 -14.04 0.28 7.37
C MET A 109 -13.51 0.20 8.82
N LEU A 110 -14.31 0.69 9.77
CA LEU A 110 -13.97 0.62 11.20
C LEU A 110 -13.93 -0.82 11.70
N LYS A 111 -14.86 -1.68 11.27
CA LYS A 111 -14.83 -3.12 11.57
C LYS A 111 -13.57 -3.77 11.00
N GLY A 112 -13.19 -3.45 9.76
CA GLY A 112 -11.94 -3.94 9.18
C GLY A 112 -10.72 -3.56 10.02
N ASN A 113 -10.61 -2.29 10.43
CA ASN A 113 -9.50 -1.82 11.26
C ASN A 113 -9.57 -2.36 12.71
N LEU A 114 -10.76 -2.48 13.28
CA LEU A 114 -10.98 -2.98 14.62
C LEU A 114 -10.65 -4.47 14.72
N LEU A 115 -11.09 -5.28 13.76
CA LEU A 115 -10.72 -6.70 13.68
C LEU A 115 -9.20 -6.88 13.52
N ASN A 116 -8.51 -5.87 12.99
CA ASN A 116 -7.06 -5.88 12.87
C ASN A 116 -6.34 -5.52 14.19
N VAL A 117 -6.83 -4.52 14.93
CA VAL A 117 -6.17 -3.98 16.13
C VAL A 117 -6.58 -4.71 17.41
N LEU A 118 -7.84 -5.17 17.49
CA LEU A 118 -8.41 -5.78 18.68
C LEU A 118 -7.63 -7.03 19.16
N PRO A 119 -7.25 -7.99 18.30
CA PRO A 119 -6.50 -9.16 18.74
C PRO A 119 -5.14 -8.80 19.34
N MET A 120 -4.48 -7.76 18.80
CA MET A 120 -3.18 -7.29 19.27
C MET A 120 -3.27 -6.70 20.69
N ILE A 121 -4.31 -5.90 20.95
CA ILE A 121 -4.53 -5.30 22.26
C ILE A 121 -4.92 -6.36 23.29
N ILE A 122 -5.82 -7.29 22.94
CA ILE A 122 -6.28 -8.34 23.85
C ILE A 122 -5.11 -9.22 24.30
N ILE A 123 -4.27 -9.67 23.36
CA ILE A 123 -3.14 -10.54 23.66
C ILE A 123 -2.06 -9.76 24.42
N GLY A 124 -1.77 -8.51 24.04
CA GLY A 124 -0.84 -7.66 24.79
C GLY A 124 -1.31 -7.38 26.23
N GLY A 125 -2.63 -7.23 26.43
CA GLY A 125 -3.25 -7.13 27.75
C GLY A 125 -3.13 -8.43 28.55
N TRP A 126 -3.41 -9.58 27.93
CA TRP A 126 -3.28 -10.89 28.55
C TRP A 126 -1.84 -11.20 28.96
N ILE A 127 -0.85 -10.93 28.10
CA ILE A 127 0.57 -11.09 28.41
C ILE A 127 0.98 -10.17 29.56
N ASN A 128 0.50 -8.92 29.58
CA ASN A 128 0.80 -8.02 30.68
C ASN A 128 0.20 -8.52 32.01
N TRP A 129 -0.99 -9.12 31.99
CA TRP A 129 -1.61 -9.69 33.19
C TRP A 129 -0.90 -10.96 33.68
N THR A 130 -0.57 -11.89 32.78
CA THR A 130 0.06 -13.18 33.13
C THR A 130 1.55 -13.05 33.47
N PHE A 131 2.26 -12.12 32.81
CA PHE A 131 3.71 -11.94 32.94
C PHE A 131 4.06 -10.54 33.47
N SER A 132 3.33 -10.07 34.49
CA SER A 132 3.60 -8.80 35.19
C SER A 132 4.71 -8.95 36.24
N GLY A 133 5.32 -7.84 36.66
CA GLY A 133 6.15 -7.79 37.86
C GLY A 133 7.64 -8.09 37.67
N PHE A 134 8.10 -8.37 36.46
CA PHE A 134 9.51 -8.64 36.19
C PHE A 134 9.99 -8.07 34.85
N VAL A 135 11.32 -7.92 34.73
CA VAL A 135 12.01 -7.47 33.52
C VAL A 135 12.26 -8.68 32.62
N THR A 136 12.01 -8.56 31.30
CA THR A 136 12.18 -9.68 30.37
C THR A 136 13.54 -9.65 29.67
N THR A 137 13.89 -8.52 29.07
CA THR A 137 15.14 -8.40 28.30
C THR A 137 15.64 -6.96 28.27
N ARG A 138 16.89 -6.79 27.84
CA ARG A 138 17.51 -5.49 27.58
C ARG A 138 17.63 -5.29 26.09
N VAL A 139 17.17 -4.14 25.62
CA VAL A 139 17.28 -3.73 24.22
C VAL A 139 18.65 -3.08 23.98
N PRO A 140 19.35 -3.37 22.86
CA PRO A 140 20.73 -2.94 22.62
C PRO A 140 20.88 -1.48 22.17
N PHE A 141 19.80 -0.71 22.11
CA PHE A 141 19.81 0.70 21.73
C PHE A 141 19.26 1.58 22.85
N PRO A 142 19.77 2.83 23.01
CA PRO A 142 19.30 3.74 24.05
C PRO A 142 17.89 4.23 23.72
N LEU A 143 16.95 4.06 24.66
CA LEU A 143 15.57 4.56 24.54
C LEU A 143 15.36 5.84 25.35
N THR A 144 14.49 6.72 24.87
CA THR A 144 14.16 7.96 25.57
C THR A 144 13.31 7.69 26.81
N LEU A 145 13.49 8.51 27.84
CA LEU A 145 12.80 8.37 29.13
C LEU A 145 11.26 8.48 29.03
N ARG A 146 10.75 9.09 27.94
CA ARG A 146 9.30 9.25 27.69
C ARG A 146 8.60 7.94 27.36
N PHE A 147 9.32 6.95 26.81
CA PHE A 147 8.78 5.62 26.55
C PHE A 147 8.78 4.72 27.78
N LYS A 148 9.48 5.11 28.85
CA LYS A 148 9.60 4.33 30.09
C LYS A 148 8.26 3.84 30.67
N PRO A 149 7.22 4.68 30.90
CA PRO A 149 5.95 4.19 31.43
C PRO A 149 5.23 3.19 30.51
N MET A 150 5.49 3.25 29.21
CA MET A 150 4.93 2.30 28.24
C MET A 150 5.73 0.99 28.22
N LEU A 151 7.06 1.08 28.34
CA LEU A 151 7.98 -0.05 28.23
C LEU A 151 8.12 -0.87 29.51
N GLN A 152 7.87 -0.24 30.65
CA GLN A 152 8.02 -0.82 31.99
C GLN A 152 6.68 -0.97 32.69
N ARG A 153 5.59 -1.10 31.90
CA ARG A 153 4.25 -1.30 32.45
C ARG A 153 4.22 -2.59 33.27
N GLY A 154 3.97 -2.47 34.58
CA GLY A 154 4.01 -3.57 35.55
C GLY A 154 5.32 -3.71 36.33
N ILE A 155 6.23 -2.72 36.26
CA ILE A 155 7.49 -2.69 37.01
C ILE A 155 7.52 -1.38 37.83
N GLU A 156 7.66 -1.48 39.15
CA GLU A 156 7.58 -0.32 40.06
C GLU A 156 8.93 0.38 40.32
N LEU A 157 9.98 0.06 39.56
CA LEU A 157 11.32 0.63 39.77
C LEU A 157 11.54 1.90 38.94
N ALA A 158 11.32 3.06 39.57
CA ALA A 158 11.51 4.38 38.94
C ALA A 158 12.96 4.70 38.56
N SER A 159 13.96 4.03 39.13
CA SER A 159 15.39 4.24 38.86
C SER A 159 15.97 3.36 37.74
N LEU A 160 15.19 2.39 37.21
CA LEU A 160 15.67 1.46 36.19
C LEU A 160 15.86 2.16 34.84
N ASP A 161 16.89 1.79 34.08
CA ASP A 161 17.12 2.35 32.73
C ASP A 161 16.00 1.94 31.76
N ALA A 162 15.64 2.81 30.81
CA ALA A 162 14.55 2.59 29.85
C ALA A 162 14.86 1.48 28.81
N ALA A 163 16.12 1.04 28.72
CA ALA A 163 16.53 -0.09 27.90
C ALA A 163 16.00 -1.44 28.40
N TRP A 164 15.61 -1.52 29.68
CA TRP A 164 15.00 -2.71 30.27
C TRP A 164 13.51 -2.72 30.01
N VAL A 165 13.04 -3.78 29.33
CA VAL A 165 11.66 -3.89 28.86
C VAL A 165 10.88 -4.98 29.60
N SER A 166 9.59 -4.74 29.80
CA SER A 166 8.65 -5.72 30.32
C SER A 166 8.23 -6.74 29.24
N SER A 167 7.55 -7.79 29.68
CA SER A 167 7.00 -8.84 28.83
C SER A 167 6.02 -8.30 27.77
N ALA A 168 5.22 -7.29 28.12
CA ALA A 168 4.25 -6.67 27.21
C ALA A 168 4.95 -5.90 26.08
N SER A 169 6.06 -5.23 26.39
CA SER A 169 6.85 -4.50 25.40
C SER A 169 7.65 -5.43 24.51
N TRP A 170 8.13 -6.55 25.06
CA TRP A 170 8.69 -7.64 24.27
C TRP A 170 7.67 -8.21 23.27
N TYR A 171 6.42 -8.40 23.69
CA TYR A 171 5.34 -8.77 22.79
C TYR A 171 5.15 -7.77 21.64
N PHE A 172 5.05 -6.47 21.95
CA PHE A 172 4.89 -5.44 20.93
C PHE A 172 6.07 -5.41 19.95
N LEU A 173 7.30 -5.58 20.43
CA LEU A 173 8.48 -5.70 19.57
C LEU A 173 8.36 -6.89 18.61
N ASN A 174 7.88 -8.05 19.08
CA ASN A 174 7.64 -9.21 18.22
C ASN A 174 6.53 -8.98 17.21
N VAL A 175 5.43 -8.33 17.59
CA VAL A 175 4.34 -8.04 16.64
C VAL A 175 4.83 -7.15 15.49
N PHE A 176 5.65 -6.13 15.78
CA PHE A 176 6.21 -5.27 14.74
C PHE A 176 7.35 -5.93 13.95
N GLY A 177 8.19 -6.73 14.62
CA GLY A 177 9.38 -7.36 14.00
C GLY A 177 9.08 -8.61 13.18
N LEU A 178 8.11 -9.44 13.60
CA LEU A 178 7.75 -10.68 12.90
C LEU A 178 6.97 -10.46 11.61
N ARG A 179 6.62 -9.21 11.31
CA ARG A 179 5.78 -8.88 10.17
C ARG A 179 6.41 -9.18 8.81
N SER A 180 7.68 -8.82 8.65
CA SER A 180 8.44 -9.17 7.43
C SER A 180 8.58 -10.68 7.29
N ILE A 181 8.70 -11.40 8.40
CA ILE A 181 8.75 -12.87 8.43
C ILE A 181 7.40 -13.45 8.00
N TYR A 182 6.27 -12.89 8.43
CA TYR A 182 4.96 -13.33 7.94
C TYR A 182 4.80 -13.13 6.44
N ALA A 183 5.31 -12.02 5.87
CA ALA A 183 5.28 -11.80 4.42
C ALA A 183 6.11 -12.86 3.66
N LEU A 184 7.26 -13.28 4.21
CA LEU A 184 8.07 -14.35 3.62
C LEU A 184 7.41 -15.73 3.71
N VAL A 185 6.74 -16.02 4.82
CA VAL A 185 6.11 -17.33 5.06
C VAL A 185 4.76 -17.47 4.33
N LEU A 186 3.97 -16.40 4.27
CA LEU A 186 2.59 -16.41 3.76
C LEU A 186 2.44 -15.81 2.34
N GLY A 187 3.47 -15.14 1.82
CA GLY A 187 3.45 -14.53 0.47
C GLY A 187 2.81 -13.13 0.40
N GLU A 188 2.65 -12.60 -0.82
CA GLU A 188 2.20 -11.22 -1.09
C GLU A 188 0.74 -10.92 -0.68
N GLU A 189 -0.11 -11.93 -0.49
CA GLU A 189 -1.50 -11.77 -0.01
C GLU A 189 -1.60 -11.78 1.52
N ASN A 190 -0.57 -11.30 2.21
CA ASN A 190 -0.58 -11.32 3.65
C ASN A 190 -1.55 -10.27 4.24
N ALA A 191 -2.78 -10.70 4.55
CA ALA A 191 -3.76 -9.90 5.30
C ALA A 191 -3.28 -9.52 6.73
N ALA A 192 -2.13 -10.03 7.19
CA ALA A 192 -1.48 -9.59 8.44
C ALA A 192 -0.60 -8.34 8.26
N ASP A 193 -0.37 -7.87 7.03
CA ASP A 193 0.55 -6.77 6.74
C ASP A 193 -0.09 -5.39 6.98
N GLN A 194 0.16 -4.81 8.16
CA GLN A 194 -0.46 -3.57 8.63
C GLN A 194 0.13 -2.26 8.06
N SER A 195 1.28 -2.26 7.35
CA SER A 195 1.89 -1.00 6.86
C SER A 195 1.08 -0.50 5.72
N LYS A 196 0.60 -1.34 4.80
CA LYS A 196 -0.20 -0.85 3.69
C LYS A 196 -1.44 -0.10 4.21
N ALA A 197 -2.15 -0.66 5.20
CA ALA A 197 -3.30 0.00 5.80
C ALA A 197 -2.97 1.25 6.64
N MET A 198 -1.87 1.24 7.41
CA MET A 198 -1.46 2.38 8.25
C MET A 198 -0.81 3.50 7.42
N GLU A 199 -0.03 3.14 6.41
CA GLU A 199 0.56 4.04 5.41
C GLU A 199 -0.54 4.64 4.54
N ASP A 200 -1.53 3.87 4.13
CA ASP A 200 -2.73 4.40 3.48
C ASP A 200 -3.50 5.36 4.40
N GLN A 201 -3.48 5.16 5.72
CA GLN A 201 -4.15 6.07 6.66
C GLN A 201 -3.34 7.35 6.95
N VAL A 202 -2.01 7.27 6.97
CA VAL A 202 -1.12 8.41 7.32
C VAL A 202 -0.69 9.20 6.08
N SER A 203 -0.54 8.54 4.93
CA SER A 203 -0.18 9.17 3.64
C SER A 203 -1.39 9.37 2.73
N GLY A 204 -2.48 8.64 2.95
CA GLY A 204 -3.72 8.70 2.16
C GLY A 204 -4.90 9.43 2.81
N ALA A 205 -4.72 10.12 3.94
CA ALA A 205 -5.75 11.03 4.49
C ALA A 205 -6.13 12.18 3.53
N ALA A 206 -5.40 12.36 2.42
CA ALA A 206 -5.74 13.27 1.33
C ALA A 206 -6.34 12.57 0.08
N LEU A 207 -6.34 11.23 0.01
CA LEU A 207 -6.73 10.43 -1.17
C LEU A 207 -7.84 9.41 -0.92
N ALA A 208 -8.17 9.13 0.35
CA ALA A 208 -9.17 8.12 0.75
C ALA A 208 -10.42 8.72 1.43
N VAL A 209 -10.70 10.01 1.20
CA VAL A 209 -12.11 10.45 1.26
C VAL A 209 -12.76 9.81 0.04
N PRO A 210 -13.82 9.00 0.17
CA PRO A 210 -14.60 8.58 -0.99
C PRO A 210 -15.05 9.86 -1.67
N GLN A 211 -14.36 10.26 -2.74
CA GLN A 211 -14.82 11.38 -3.53
C GLN A 211 -16.22 11.00 -3.98
N ASP A 212 -17.18 11.86 -3.70
CA ASP A 212 -18.52 11.74 -4.25
C ASP A 212 -18.38 11.37 -5.72
N PRO A 213 -19.02 10.29 -6.21
CA PRO A 213 -18.87 9.85 -7.59
C PRO A 213 -19.15 11.00 -8.55
N LYS A 214 -20.10 11.88 -8.20
CA LYS A 214 -20.40 13.12 -8.90
C LYS A 214 -19.21 14.10 -8.98
N GLN A 215 -18.48 14.31 -7.89
CA GLN A 215 -17.30 15.17 -7.87
C GLN A 215 -16.16 14.56 -8.69
N ALA A 216 -15.97 13.24 -8.60
CA ALA A 216 -14.99 12.52 -9.41
C ALA A 216 -15.31 12.61 -10.92
N PHE A 217 -16.58 12.44 -11.31
CA PHE A 217 -17.01 12.61 -12.70
C PHE A 217 -16.85 14.05 -13.19
N LYS A 218 -17.14 15.05 -12.35
CA LYS A 218 -16.93 16.45 -12.71
C LYS A 218 -15.45 16.78 -12.93
N ALA A 219 -14.59 16.34 -12.01
CA ALA A 219 -13.14 16.54 -12.14
C ALA A 219 -12.58 15.85 -13.40
N GLU A 220 -13.02 14.64 -13.72
CA GLU A 220 -12.60 13.95 -14.95
C GLU A 220 -13.18 14.59 -16.21
N TRP A 221 -14.41 15.13 -16.17
CA TRP A 221 -15.00 15.87 -17.29
C TRP A 221 -14.18 17.13 -17.62
N GLU A 222 -13.87 17.95 -16.60
CA GLU A 222 -13.04 19.15 -16.74
C GLU A 222 -11.62 18.80 -17.24
N ALA A 223 -11.01 17.78 -16.64
CA ALA A 223 -9.69 17.31 -17.05
C ALA A 223 -9.68 16.83 -18.51
N LEU A 224 -10.67 16.04 -18.92
CA LEU A 224 -10.75 15.52 -20.29
C LEU A 224 -11.07 16.64 -21.30
N GLN A 225 -11.85 17.66 -20.92
CA GLN A 225 -12.04 18.84 -21.76
C GLN A 225 -10.73 19.56 -22.07
N MET A 226 -9.89 19.76 -21.06
CA MET A 226 -8.60 20.45 -21.19
C MET A 226 -7.53 19.65 -21.96
N THR A 227 -7.76 18.35 -22.21
CA THR A 227 -6.79 17.54 -22.93
C THR A 227 -6.75 17.83 -24.43
N ASN A 228 -5.53 18.10 -24.90
CA ASN A 228 -5.22 18.25 -26.32
C ASN A 228 -4.53 16.98 -26.85
N HIS A 229 -4.86 16.61 -28.08
CA HIS A 229 -4.30 15.44 -28.71
C HIS A 229 -2.91 15.74 -29.29
N HIS A 230 -1.89 15.05 -28.79
CA HIS A 230 -0.55 15.06 -29.34
C HIS A 230 -0.22 13.68 -29.94
N PHE A 231 -0.15 13.58 -31.26
CA PHE A 231 0.11 12.32 -31.95
C PHE A 231 1.62 12.07 -32.05
N VAL A 232 2.12 11.10 -31.29
CA VAL A 232 3.56 10.81 -31.19
C VAL A 232 4.06 10.00 -32.39
N LEU A 233 3.21 9.15 -32.97
CA LEU A 233 3.62 8.23 -34.04
C LEU A 233 3.90 8.92 -35.39
N ALA A 234 3.42 10.14 -35.63
CA ALA A 234 3.77 10.90 -36.83
C ALA A 234 5.26 11.25 -36.93
N LYS A 235 5.95 11.40 -35.78
CA LYS A 235 7.41 11.64 -35.75
C LYS A 235 8.24 10.36 -35.81
N SER A 236 7.59 9.21 -35.70
CA SER A 236 8.25 7.90 -35.65
C SER A 236 8.89 7.53 -37.00
N SER A 237 8.30 7.93 -38.13
CA SER A 237 8.89 7.68 -39.45
C SER A 237 10.29 8.28 -39.59
N SER A 238 10.50 9.51 -39.10
CA SER A 238 11.83 10.15 -39.06
C SER A 238 12.78 9.45 -38.07
N GLY A 239 12.27 8.95 -36.95
CA GLY A 239 13.03 8.17 -35.97
C GLY A 239 13.47 6.80 -36.49
N PHE A 240 12.60 6.09 -37.21
CA PHE A 240 12.91 4.83 -37.89
C PHE A 240 13.97 5.03 -38.98
N VAL A 241 13.86 6.09 -39.78
CA VAL A 241 14.89 6.45 -40.77
C VAL A 241 16.22 6.72 -40.07
N ASN A 242 16.26 7.46 -38.97
CA ASN A 242 17.49 7.71 -38.19
C ASN A 242 18.07 6.44 -37.53
N LEU A 243 17.23 5.50 -37.08
CA LEU A 243 17.68 4.21 -36.54
C LEU A 243 18.25 3.30 -37.64
N GLN A 244 17.62 3.30 -38.82
CA GLN A 244 18.07 2.52 -39.97
C GLN A 244 19.36 3.10 -40.55
N ILE A 245 19.47 4.43 -40.59
CA ILE A 245 20.71 5.18 -40.85
C ILE A 245 21.77 4.81 -39.80
N SER A 246 21.50 4.95 -38.50
CA SER A 246 22.46 4.61 -37.44
C SER A 246 22.96 3.15 -37.52
N SER A 247 22.06 2.20 -37.82
CA SER A 247 22.43 0.81 -38.10
C SER A 247 23.35 0.69 -39.32
N PHE A 248 23.02 1.37 -40.43
CA PHE A 248 23.83 1.40 -41.65
C PHE A 248 25.23 1.99 -41.41
N TYR A 249 25.32 3.15 -40.74
CA TYR A 249 26.58 3.80 -40.39
C TYR A 249 27.40 2.98 -39.40
N PHE A 250 26.76 2.24 -38.49
CA PHE A 250 27.44 1.32 -37.58
C PHE A 250 28.03 0.11 -38.34
N THR A 251 27.31 -0.47 -39.29
CA THR A 251 27.86 -1.53 -40.16
C THR A 251 28.98 -1.04 -41.07
N ASP A 252 28.85 0.14 -41.67
CA ASP A 252 29.88 0.69 -42.55
C ASP A 252 31.14 1.12 -41.77
N ALA A 253 30.99 1.72 -40.58
CA ALA A 253 32.12 2.03 -39.72
C ALA A 253 32.84 0.76 -39.22
N PHE A 254 32.09 -0.30 -38.91
CA PHE A 254 32.67 -1.58 -38.50
C PHE A 254 33.42 -2.27 -39.66
N LEU A 255 32.84 -2.29 -40.86
CA LEU A 255 33.48 -2.85 -42.07
C LEU A 255 34.73 -2.08 -42.50
N THR A 256 34.72 -0.74 -42.38
CA THR A 256 35.86 0.11 -42.73
C THR A 256 37.01 -0.10 -41.74
N THR A 257 36.71 -0.18 -40.45
CA THR A 257 37.70 -0.48 -39.39
C THR A 257 38.29 -1.90 -39.53
N TYR A 258 37.48 -2.87 -39.98
CA TYR A 258 37.95 -4.24 -40.23
C TYR A 258 38.87 -4.33 -41.46
N LYS A 259 38.57 -3.59 -42.54
CA LYS A 259 39.43 -3.49 -43.73
C LYS A 259 40.76 -2.81 -43.44
N GLU A 260 40.79 -1.75 -42.64
CA GLU A 260 42.05 -1.10 -42.24
C GLU A 260 42.95 -1.99 -41.36
N LYS A 261 42.36 -2.82 -40.49
CA LYS A 261 43.12 -3.80 -39.69
C LYS A 261 43.66 -4.98 -40.51
N LEU A 262 43.00 -5.35 -41.60
CA LEU A 262 43.48 -6.39 -42.52
C LEU A 262 44.60 -5.89 -43.43
N HIS A 263 44.56 -4.64 -43.89
CA HIS A 263 45.63 -4.06 -44.72
C HIS A 263 46.91 -3.68 -43.94
N LYS A 264 46.85 -3.56 -42.61
CA LYS A 264 48.04 -3.32 -41.76
C LYS A 264 48.74 -4.60 -41.27
N ASN A 265 48.21 -5.78 -41.58
CA ASN A 265 48.75 -7.08 -41.15
C ASN A 265 49.21 -7.96 -42.34
N ILE A 266 49.47 -7.35 -43.50
CA ILE A 266 50.20 -7.92 -44.64
C ILE A 266 51.40 -7.01 -44.91
#